data_AF-A0A9W8AIH7-F1
#
_entry.id   AF-A0A9W8AIH7-F1
#
_cell.length_a   1.000
_cell.length_b   1.000
_cell.length_c   1.000
_cell.angle_alpha   90.00
_cell.angle_beta   90.00
_cell.angle_gamma   90.00
#
_symmetry.space_group_name_H-M   'P 1'
#
loop_
_entity.id
_entity.type
_entity.pdbx_description
1 polymer ?
#
loop_
_entity_poly.entity_id
_entity_poly.type
_entity_poly.pdbx_seq_one_letter_code
_entity_poly.pdbx_strand_id
1 'polypeptide(L)'
;MSTASHGEYQSSTALENPMIEKSCQLTASHRSQPVVSMKGLYKEFKRRKTKNKEPTDDNDMAPRMTSDGKHILAVNNLCLDFHGGEITGLLGHNGAGKSTAVSILSTLILPTRGQVNTMGFRLPNAGENQAASYGTLKELQSFISLCPQDNIFMEHLTG
;
A
#
# COMPACT_ATOMS: atom_id res chain seq x y z
N MET A 1 -35.56 -8.83 -16.08
CA MET A 1 -34.69 -8.88 -17.28
C MET A 1 -34.07 -7.49 -17.43
N SER A 2 -32.86 -7.24 -16.91
CA SER A 2 -31.57 -7.20 -17.67
C SER A 2 -31.65 -6.28 -18.90
N THR A 3 -30.78 -5.30 -19.15
CA THR A 3 -29.39 -5.03 -18.71
C THR A 3 -28.99 -3.58 -19.02
N ALA A 4 -27.90 -3.17 -18.37
CA ALA A 4 -27.05 -1.98 -18.54
C ALA A 4 -26.64 -1.58 -19.98
N SER A 5 -26.37 -0.29 -20.15
CA SER A 5 -25.34 0.27 -21.04
C SER A 5 -24.67 1.45 -20.29
N HIS A 6 -23.48 1.21 -19.73
CA HIS A 6 -22.16 1.58 -20.28
C HIS A 6 -22.03 3.08 -20.61
N GLY A 7 -21.62 3.86 -19.60
CA GLY A 7 -21.03 5.18 -19.78
C GLY A 7 -19.53 5.06 -19.97
N GLU A 8 -19.06 5.49 -21.14
CA GLU A 8 -17.65 5.62 -21.49
C GLU A 8 -17.00 6.73 -20.64
N TYR A 9 -15.83 6.44 -20.05
CA TYR A 9 -14.96 7.46 -19.47
C TYR A 9 -13.62 7.40 -20.19
N GLN A 10 -13.41 8.29 -21.15
CA GLN A 10 -12.15 8.45 -21.89
C GLN A 10 -11.15 9.33 -21.12
N SER A 11 -10.01 8.70 -20.80
CA SER A 11 -8.61 9.16 -20.86
C SER A 11 -8.29 10.67 -20.87
N SER A 12 -7.46 11.10 -19.92
CA SER A 12 -6.46 12.15 -20.18
C SER A 12 -5.11 11.80 -19.52
N THR A 13 -4.18 11.34 -20.36
CA THR A 13 -2.72 11.61 -20.34
C THR A 13 -2.02 11.69 -18.98
N ALA A 14 -1.58 10.56 -18.46
CA ALA A 14 -0.43 10.50 -17.55
C ALA A 14 0.81 10.14 -18.38
N LEU A 15 1.85 10.95 -18.23
CA LEU A 15 3.19 10.75 -18.80
C LEU A 15 3.63 9.29 -18.67
N GLU A 16 3.74 8.60 -19.81
CA GLU A 16 4.21 7.22 -19.92
C GLU A 16 5.69 7.17 -19.49
N ASN A 17 5.93 6.71 -18.26
CA ASN A 17 7.28 6.50 -17.75
C ASN A 17 7.61 5.01 -17.94
N PRO A 18 8.49 4.62 -18.88
CA PRO A 18 8.72 3.23 -19.28
C PRO A 18 9.32 2.34 -18.16
N MET A 19 9.77 2.93 -17.05
CA MET A 19 10.14 2.19 -15.83
C MET A 19 8.92 1.69 -15.02
N ILE A 20 7.77 2.37 -15.13
CA ILE A 20 6.52 2.05 -14.41
C ILE A 20 5.88 0.78 -14.98
N GLU A 21 5.84 0.65 -16.32
CA GLU A 21 5.28 -0.52 -16.99
C GLU A 21 6.01 -1.81 -16.64
N LYS A 22 7.36 -1.78 -16.58
CA LYS A 22 8.14 -2.98 -16.27
C LYS A 22 7.92 -3.51 -14.85
N SER A 23 7.63 -2.65 -13.88
CA SER A 23 7.29 -3.09 -12.51
C SER A 23 5.87 -3.66 -12.43
N CYS A 24 4.91 -3.10 -13.17
CA CYS A 24 3.54 -3.64 -13.27
C CYS A 24 3.47 -4.97 -14.02
N GLN A 25 4.40 -5.23 -14.94
CA GLN A 25 4.40 -6.43 -15.78
C GLN A 25 4.98 -7.69 -15.09
N LEU A 26 5.69 -7.55 -13.96
CA LEU A 26 6.31 -8.68 -13.26
C LEU A 26 5.31 -9.66 -12.62
N THR A 27 4.05 -9.26 -12.44
CA THR A 27 2.97 -10.10 -11.88
C THR A 27 2.04 -10.68 -12.95
N ALA A 28 2.22 -10.34 -14.23
CA ALA A 28 1.27 -10.63 -15.30
C ALA A 28 1.29 -12.10 -15.82
N SER A 29 1.87 -13.05 -15.09
CA SER A 29 2.07 -14.42 -15.60
C SER A 29 0.86 -15.36 -15.47
N HIS A 30 -0.29 -14.94 -14.93
CA HIS A 30 -1.47 -15.81 -14.85
C HIS A 30 -2.78 -15.11 -15.31
N ARG A 31 -3.59 -15.83 -16.10
CA ARG A 31 -4.83 -15.39 -16.80
C ARG A 31 -6.00 -14.94 -15.89
N SER A 32 -5.78 -14.67 -14.61
CA SER A 32 -6.82 -14.27 -13.65
C SER A 32 -6.71 -12.80 -13.28
N GLN A 33 -7.84 -12.12 -13.08
CA GLN A 33 -7.84 -10.74 -12.58
C GLN A 33 -7.22 -10.71 -11.17
N PRO A 34 -6.38 -9.71 -10.87
CA PRO A 34 -5.80 -9.60 -9.54
C PRO A 34 -6.88 -9.29 -8.50
N VAL A 35 -6.78 -9.94 -7.35
CA VAL A 35 -7.65 -9.74 -6.19
C VAL A 35 -7.33 -8.42 -5.50
N VAL A 36 -6.04 -8.07 -5.51
CA VAL A 36 -5.53 -6.79 -5.03
C VAL A 36 -4.55 -6.23 -6.06
N SER A 37 -4.65 -4.94 -6.37
CA SER A 37 -3.74 -4.24 -7.27
C SER A 37 -3.27 -2.94 -6.66
N MET A 38 -1.95 -2.72 -6.68
CA MET A 38 -1.28 -1.48 -6.32
C MET A 38 -0.61 -0.89 -7.55
N LYS A 39 -0.91 0.39 -7.83
CA LYS A 39 -0.30 1.10 -8.95
C LYS A 39 0.26 2.44 -8.48
N GLY A 40 1.57 2.59 -8.62
CA GLY A 40 2.31 3.79 -8.23
C GLY A 40 2.10 4.16 -6.76
N LEU A 41 2.06 3.15 -5.89
CA LEU A 41 1.81 3.34 -4.46
C LEU A 41 2.93 4.19 -3.84
N TYR A 42 2.55 5.26 -3.16
CA TYR A 42 3.48 6.20 -2.58
C TYR A 42 3.05 6.57 -1.15
N LYS A 43 4.00 6.52 -0.21
CA LYS A 43 3.77 6.87 1.19
C LYS A 43 4.94 7.64 1.76
N GLU A 44 4.62 8.79 2.34
CA GLU A 44 5.57 9.61 3.10
C GLU A 44 5.01 9.93 4.48
N PHE A 45 5.91 10.12 5.44
CA PHE A 45 5.59 10.52 6.81
C PHE A 45 6.32 11.79 7.17
N LYS A 46 5.66 12.70 7.90
CA LYS A 46 6.32 13.86 8.47
C LYS A 46 7.44 13.38 9.38
N ARG A 47 8.65 13.89 9.15
CA ARG A 47 9.79 13.57 10.01
C ARG A 47 9.49 14.05 11.43
N ARG A 48 9.40 13.13 12.38
CA ARG A 48 9.44 13.50 13.80
C ARG A 48 10.82 14.10 14.08
N LYS A 49 10.86 15.24 14.79
CA LYS A 49 12.13 15.78 15.33
C LYS A 49 12.62 14.84 16.43
N THR A 50 13.28 13.76 16.05
CA THR A 50 14.01 12.92 16.99
C THR A 50 15.28 13.69 17.38
N LYS A 51 15.49 13.92 18.68
CA LYS A 51 16.80 14.38 19.19
C LYS A 51 17.85 13.40 18.67
N ASN A 52 18.98 13.91 18.16
CA ASN A 52 20.13 13.17 17.63
C ASN A 52 20.23 11.75 18.23
N LYS A 53 19.76 10.76 17.48
CA LYS A 53 20.08 9.36 17.77
C LYS A 53 21.17 9.01 16.76
N GLU A 54 22.39 8.91 17.26
CA GLU A 54 23.49 8.33 16.47
C GLU A 54 23.04 6.95 15.98
N PRO A 55 23.43 6.52 14.76
CA PRO A 55 23.10 5.20 14.26
C PRO A 55 23.57 4.16 15.27
N THR A 56 22.63 3.39 15.84
CA THR A 56 22.95 2.43 16.90
C THR A 56 23.49 1.10 16.37
N ASP A 57 23.53 0.93 15.04
CA ASP A 57 24.05 -0.26 14.36
C ASP A 57 24.54 0.08 12.94
N ASP A 58 25.62 -0.57 12.48
CA ASP A 58 26.19 -0.40 11.13
C ASP A 58 25.22 -0.83 10.01
N ASN A 59 24.15 -1.56 10.35
CA ASN A 59 23.12 -2.04 9.42
C ASN A 59 21.87 -1.14 9.34
N ASP A 60 21.77 -0.10 10.18
CA ASP A 60 20.65 0.82 10.15
C ASP A 60 20.83 1.86 9.03
N MET A 61 20.32 1.52 7.85
CA MET A 61 20.30 2.44 6.72
C MET A 61 19.51 3.70 7.10
N ALA A 62 20.13 4.87 6.90
CA ALA A 62 19.46 6.16 7.12
C ALA A 62 18.13 6.21 6.33
N PRO A 63 17.07 6.80 6.91
CA PRO A 63 15.77 6.87 6.25
C PRO A 63 15.89 7.64 4.95
N ARG A 64 15.28 7.12 3.88
CA ARG A 64 15.15 7.86 2.62
C ARG A 64 14.31 9.10 2.87
N MET A 65 14.86 10.26 2.55
CA MET A 65 14.17 11.54 2.66
C MET A 65 13.56 11.96 1.33
N THR A 66 12.45 12.69 1.39
CA THR A 66 11.95 13.46 0.24
C THR A 66 12.92 14.59 -0.12
N SER A 67 12.84 15.09 -1.34
CA SER A 67 13.73 16.16 -1.85
C SER A 67 13.67 17.46 -1.03
N ASP A 68 12.54 17.74 -0.39
CA ASP A 68 12.36 18.89 0.52
C ASP A 68 12.99 18.69 1.90
N GLY A 69 13.49 17.49 2.21
CA GLY A 69 14.09 17.13 3.50
C GLY A 69 13.11 17.13 4.69
N LYS A 70 11.80 17.23 4.45
CA LYS A 70 10.78 17.35 5.51
C LYS A 70 10.10 16.02 5.83
N HIS A 71 10.06 15.10 4.88
CA HIS A 71 9.35 13.84 5.02
C HIS A 71 10.28 12.64 4.84
N ILE A 72 9.95 11.55 5.53
CA ILE A 72 10.55 10.23 5.33
C ILE A 72 9.73 9.52 4.26
N LEU A 73 10.40 9.11 3.19
CA LEU A 73 9.83 8.35 2.09
C LEU A 73 9.83 6.86 2.45
N ALA A 74 8.66 6.34 2.80
CA ALA A 74 8.48 4.95 3.23
C ALA A 74 8.15 4.01 2.07
N VAL A 75 7.35 4.45 1.09
CA VAL A 75 7.06 3.69 -0.13
C VAL A 75 7.20 4.63 -1.32
N ASN A 76 7.99 4.25 -2.32
CA ASN A 76 8.26 5.07 -3.49
C ASN A 76 7.80 4.37 -4.77
N ASN A 77 6.62 4.73 -5.26
CA ASN A 77 6.08 4.28 -6.54
C ASN A 77 6.05 2.74 -6.70
N LEU A 78 5.55 2.04 -5.69
CA LEU A 78 5.43 0.58 -5.70
C LEU A 78 4.26 0.14 -6.59
N CYS A 79 4.52 -0.77 -7.52
CA CYS A 79 3.50 -1.47 -8.30
C CYS A 79 3.54 -2.96 -7.97
N LEU A 80 2.40 -3.53 -7.59
CA LEU A 80 2.31 -4.93 -7.17
C LEU A 80 0.86 -5.42 -7.30
N ASP A 81 0.69 -6.59 -7.89
CA ASP A 81 -0.60 -7.28 -7.95
C ASP A 81 -0.55 -8.60 -7.16
N PHE A 82 -1.67 -8.96 -6.55
CA PHE A 82 -1.85 -10.22 -5.82
C PHE A 82 -2.98 -11.02 -6.47
N HIS A 83 -2.72 -12.28 -6.78
CA HIS A 83 -3.70 -13.19 -7.36
C HIS A 83 -4.18 -14.22 -6.34
N GLY A 84 -5.43 -14.66 -6.51
CA GLY A 84 -6.03 -15.66 -5.62
C GLY A 84 -5.32 -17.01 -5.73
N GLY A 85 -5.08 -17.65 -4.58
CA GLY A 85 -4.40 -18.95 -4.52
C GLY A 85 -2.88 -18.88 -4.48
N GLU A 86 -2.30 -17.68 -4.46
CA GLU A 86 -0.85 -17.48 -4.39
C GLU A 86 -0.38 -17.05 -2.99
N ILE A 87 0.84 -17.42 -2.65
CA ILE A 87 1.54 -16.92 -1.46
C ILE A 87 2.62 -15.95 -1.94
N THR A 88 2.55 -14.69 -1.50
CA THR A 88 3.50 -13.65 -1.87
C THR A 88 4.39 -13.28 -0.69
N GLY A 89 5.71 -13.29 -0.89
CA GLY A 89 6.69 -12.84 0.09
C GLY A 89 7.24 -11.45 -0.25
N LEU A 90 7.11 -10.48 0.64
CA LEU A 90 7.74 -9.17 0.51
C LEU A 90 9.01 -9.11 1.37
N LEU A 91 10.18 -9.10 0.72
CA LEU A 91 11.50 -9.22 1.37
C LEU A 91 12.33 -7.93 1.23
N GLY A 92 13.28 -7.70 2.14
CA GLY A 92 14.16 -6.53 2.16
C GLY A 92 14.64 -6.15 3.56
N HIS A 93 15.57 -5.22 3.69
CA HIS A 93 16.14 -4.77 4.97
C HIS A 93 15.13 -4.02 5.86
N ASN A 94 15.48 -3.81 7.14
CA ASN A 94 14.68 -3.00 8.06
C ASN A 94 14.59 -1.55 7.57
N GLY A 95 13.41 -0.94 7.66
CA GLY A 95 13.19 0.41 7.12
C GLY A 95 12.93 0.49 5.60
N ALA A 96 12.95 -0.62 4.86
CA ALA A 96 12.67 -0.64 3.42
C ALA A 96 11.20 -0.33 3.03
N GLY A 97 10.29 -0.16 4.01
CA GLY A 97 8.87 0.16 3.75
C GLY A 97 7.92 -1.03 3.66
N LYS A 98 8.40 -2.26 3.93
CA LYS A 98 7.59 -3.50 3.81
C LYS A 98 6.34 -3.47 4.69
N SER A 99 6.52 -3.23 5.99
CA SER A 99 5.40 -3.12 6.93
C SER A 99 4.49 -1.95 6.58
N THR A 100 5.03 -0.86 6.02
CA THR A 100 4.21 0.26 5.52
C THR A 100 3.31 -0.15 4.36
N ALA A 101 3.82 -0.91 3.37
CA ALA A 101 3.02 -1.43 2.28
C ALA A 101 1.91 -2.37 2.79
N VAL A 102 2.26 -3.26 3.73
CA VAL A 102 1.29 -4.16 4.39
C VAL A 102 0.24 -3.40 5.19
N SER A 103 0.61 -2.35 5.92
CA SER A 103 -0.34 -1.49 6.64
C SER A 103 -1.28 -0.73 5.71
N ILE A 104 -0.83 -0.38 4.50
CA ILE A 104 -1.70 0.21 3.48
C ILE A 104 -2.68 -0.82 2.96
N LEU A 105 -2.21 -2.04 2.64
CA LEU A 105 -3.09 -3.14 2.24
C LEU A 105 -4.19 -3.40 3.26
N SER A 106 -3.83 -3.49 4.54
CA SER A 106 -4.78 -3.74 5.62
C SER A 106 -5.58 -2.52 6.04
N THR A 107 -5.51 -1.42 5.28
CA THR A 107 -6.24 -0.16 5.52
C THR A 107 -5.93 0.54 6.85
N LEU A 108 -4.89 0.10 7.56
CA LEU A 108 -4.45 0.72 8.83
C LEU A 108 -3.90 2.12 8.62
N ILE A 109 -3.29 2.36 7.46
CA ILE A 109 -2.83 3.69 7.03
C ILE A 109 -3.26 3.90 5.59
N LEU A 110 -3.62 5.14 5.25
CA LEU A 110 -3.93 5.48 3.87
C LEU A 110 -2.67 5.81 3.07
N PRO A 111 -2.62 5.48 1.77
CA PRO A 111 -1.56 5.94 0.87
C PRO A 111 -1.50 7.47 0.83
N THR A 112 -0.32 8.05 0.62
CA THR A 112 -0.23 9.48 0.34
C THR A 112 -0.70 9.74 -1.09
N ARG A 113 -0.26 8.89 -2.04
CA ARG A 113 -0.65 8.91 -3.46
C ARG A 113 -0.63 7.49 -4.02
N GLY A 114 -1.21 7.34 -5.21
CA GLY A 114 -1.29 6.07 -5.93
C GLY A 114 -2.70 5.50 -5.90
N GLN A 115 -2.82 4.26 -6.39
CA GLN A 115 -4.09 3.53 -6.42
C GLN A 115 -3.89 2.16 -5.77
N VAL A 116 -4.81 1.81 -4.87
CA VAL A 116 -4.92 0.47 -4.28
C VAL A 116 -6.36 0.03 -4.47
N ASN A 117 -6.56 -1.10 -5.14
CA ASN A 117 -7.86 -1.69 -5.39
C ASN A 117 -7.89 -3.11 -4.83
N THR A 118 -8.92 -3.46 -4.08
CA THR A 118 -9.15 -4.81 -3.57
C THR A 118 -10.57 -5.23 -3.89
N MET A 119 -10.77 -6.35 -4.57
CA MET A 119 -12.10 -6.89 -4.90
C MET A 119 -13.05 -5.85 -5.54
N GLY A 120 -12.50 -4.93 -6.35
CA GLY A 120 -13.25 -3.86 -7.01
C GLY A 120 -13.44 -2.58 -6.20
N PHE A 121 -13.02 -2.55 -4.92
CA PHE A 121 -13.10 -1.37 -4.07
C PHE A 121 -11.78 -0.60 -4.07
N ARG A 122 -11.85 0.71 -4.29
CA ARG A 122 -10.68 1.61 -4.26
C ARG A 122 -10.45 2.15 -2.86
N LEU A 123 -9.22 2.03 -2.37
CA LEU A 123 -8.80 2.67 -1.12
C LEU A 123 -8.57 4.18 -1.34
N PRO A 124 -9.13 5.06 -0.48
CA PRO A 124 -8.90 6.50 -0.57
C PRO A 124 -7.46 6.88 -0.19
N ASN A 125 -6.99 8.00 -0.72
CA ASN A 125 -5.71 8.59 -0.31
C ASN A 125 -5.87 9.44 0.98
N ALA A 126 -4.77 9.69 1.68
CA ALA A 126 -4.75 10.39 2.96
C ALA A 126 -5.31 11.84 2.92
N GLY A 127 -5.34 12.47 1.75
CA GLY A 127 -5.94 13.81 1.56
C GLY A 127 -7.42 13.80 1.17
N GLU A 128 -8.02 12.63 0.96
CA GLU A 128 -9.43 12.49 0.57
C GLU A 128 -10.34 12.46 1.81
N ASN A 129 -11.63 12.76 1.64
CA ASN A 129 -12.59 12.80 2.73
C ASN A 129 -12.88 11.38 3.26
N GLN A 130 -12.33 11.07 4.43
CA GLN A 130 -12.49 9.76 5.07
C GLN A 130 -13.93 9.46 5.50
N ALA A 131 -14.69 10.47 5.93
CA ALA A 131 -16.08 10.28 6.33
C ALA A 131 -16.95 9.84 5.14
N ALA A 132 -16.68 10.39 3.96
CA ALA A 132 -17.34 9.97 2.72
C ALA A 132 -16.93 8.56 2.28
N SER A 133 -15.75 8.09 2.69
CA SER A 133 -15.18 6.79 2.29
C SER A 133 -15.41 5.68 3.32
N TYR A 134 -16.10 5.97 4.44
CA TYR A 134 -16.23 5.04 5.57
C TYR A 134 -16.86 3.69 5.16
N GLY A 135 -17.90 3.72 4.30
CA GLY A 135 -18.53 2.52 3.78
C GLY A 135 -17.54 1.63 3.02
N THR A 136 -16.81 2.21 2.07
CA THR A 136 -15.78 1.52 1.28
C THR A 136 -14.65 0.97 2.16
N LEU A 137 -14.21 1.73 3.17
CA LEU A 137 -13.18 1.26 4.10
C LEU A 137 -13.64 0.03 4.89
N LYS A 138 -14.91 0.02 5.34
CA LYS A 138 -15.50 -1.12 6.04
C LYS A 138 -15.60 -2.35 5.14
N GLU A 139 -15.96 -2.18 3.88
CA GLU A 139 -16.00 -3.26 2.88
C GLU A 139 -14.59 -3.83 2.64
N LEU A 140 -13.59 -2.97 2.45
CA LEU A 140 -12.20 -3.37 2.27
C LEU A 140 -11.67 -4.19 3.46
N GLN A 141 -11.98 -3.75 4.68
CA GLN A 141 -11.60 -4.45 5.92
C GLN A 141 -12.27 -5.82 6.08
N SER A 142 -13.36 -6.10 5.35
CA SER A 142 -13.99 -7.41 5.37
C SER A 142 -13.22 -8.48 4.56
N PHE A 143 -12.38 -8.05 3.60
CA PHE A 143 -11.61 -8.95 2.73
C PHE A 143 -10.19 -9.20 3.23
N ILE A 144 -9.66 -8.35 4.11
CA ILE A 144 -8.24 -8.36 4.49
C ILE A 144 -8.11 -8.57 6.00
N SER A 145 -7.34 -9.59 6.37
CA SER A 145 -6.91 -9.83 7.74
C SER A 145 -5.41 -9.55 7.90
N LEU A 146 -5.00 -9.03 9.05
CA LEU A 146 -3.59 -8.78 9.38
C LEU A 146 -3.21 -9.54 10.65
N CYS A 147 -2.12 -10.30 10.58
CA CYS A 147 -1.45 -10.84 11.76
C CYS A 147 -0.25 -9.92 12.09
N PRO A 148 -0.29 -9.13 13.17
CA PRO A 148 0.81 -8.27 13.56
C PRO A 148 2.02 -9.07 14.03
N GLN A 149 3.21 -8.47 13.97
CA GLN A 149 4.44 -9.07 14.49
C GLN A 149 4.50 -9.05 16.02
N ASP A 150 3.80 -8.11 16.66
CA ASP A 150 3.76 -8.03 18.12
C ASP A 150 2.95 -9.19 18.70
N ASN A 151 3.47 -9.77 19.77
CA ASN A 151 2.88 -10.92 20.43
C ASN A 151 1.48 -10.55 20.96
N ILE A 152 0.43 -11.17 20.44
CA ILE A 152 -0.95 -11.06 20.95
C ILE A 152 -1.15 -11.99 22.16
N PHE A 153 -0.13 -12.17 23.00
CA PHE A 153 -0.32 -12.91 24.25
C PHE A 153 -1.16 -12.03 25.17
N MET A 154 -2.46 -12.28 25.15
CA MET A 154 -3.35 -11.77 26.16
C MET A 154 -3.21 -12.67 27.38
N GLU A 155 -2.37 -12.28 28.33
CA GLU A 155 -2.11 -13.03 29.58
C GLU A 155 -3.37 -13.39 30.37
N HIS A 156 -4.50 -12.75 30.07
CA HIS A 156 -5.79 -12.92 30.72
C HIS A 156 -6.78 -13.79 29.93
N LEU A 157 -6.41 -14.20 28.71
CA LEU A 157 -7.19 -15.15 27.90
C LEU A 157 -6.53 -16.52 28.02
N THR A 158 -7.01 -17.30 28.97
CA THR A 158 -6.60 -18.70 29.13
C THR A 158 -7.48 -19.57 28.23
N GLY A 159 -7.05 -19.74 26.99
CA GLY A 159 -7.28 -21.03 26.34
C GLY A 159 -6.35 -22.05 26.98
#